data_AF-A0A317MVU7-F1
#
_entry.id   AF-A0A317MVU7-F1
#
_cell.length_a   1.000
_cell.length_b   1.000
_cell.length_c   1.000
_cell.angle_alpha   90.00
_cell.angle_beta   90.00
_cell.angle_gamma   90.00
#
_symmetry.space_group_name_H-M   'P 1'
#
loop_
_entity.id
_entity.type
_entity.pdbx_description
1 polymer ?
#
loop_
_entity_poly.entity_id
_entity_poly.type
_entity_poly.pdbx_seq_one_letter_code
_entity_poly.pdbx_strand_id
1 'polypeptide(L)'
;MGLLDLLFKRGKNKLRNEFAAPLPTSLPAPLGLRIGASVEFDLLPIRMHQDSFRFALPIADQPMIVAAQGRFELDEGVRIHRFYSEESTMLQLLTRGSGELANVEEITLYVPYECFYPDGEAQWSRWSGLNGRIGAPEFRLTDGTTYTRIWFDNEPGWVRPVRYTETVHDEPDPRSASRRIVQEAMLYGRHITDSERAEYLLVTREETDGEASVSLMVGIDLDRSAMKIL
;
A
#
# COMPACT_ATOMS: atom_id res chain seq x y z
N MET A 1 44.59 8.32 -28.76
CA MET A 1 43.24 7.79 -28.98
C MET A 1 42.68 7.35 -27.64
N GLY A 2 41.98 8.25 -26.95
CA GLY A 2 41.79 8.22 -25.50
C GLY A 2 40.56 7.42 -25.04
N LEU A 3 40.65 6.94 -23.79
CA LEU A 3 39.64 6.23 -22.99
C LEU A 3 38.24 6.91 -22.98
N LEU A 4 38.18 8.21 -23.30
CA LEU A 4 36.96 9.02 -23.41
C LEU A 4 36.09 8.67 -24.64
N ASP A 5 36.68 8.24 -25.77
CA ASP A 5 35.90 7.84 -26.96
C ASP A 5 35.17 6.49 -26.77
N LEU A 6 35.73 5.62 -25.92
CA LEU A 6 35.12 4.35 -25.54
C LEU A 6 33.95 4.55 -24.55
N LEU A 7 33.98 5.62 -23.74
CA LEU A 7 32.90 5.96 -22.80
C LEU A 7 31.70 6.60 -23.51
N PHE A 8 31.91 7.42 -24.54
CA PHE A 8 30.81 8.02 -25.32
C PHE A 8 30.09 7.04 -26.27
N LYS A 9 30.78 6.02 -26.79
CA LYS A 9 30.13 4.95 -27.58
C LYS A 9 29.32 3.97 -26.73
N ARG A 10 29.72 3.74 -25.47
CA ARG A 10 29.01 2.84 -24.55
C ARG A 10 27.73 3.46 -23.97
N GLY A 11 27.66 4.79 -23.88
CA GLY A 11 26.46 5.52 -23.47
C GLY A 11 25.37 5.61 -24.56
N LYS A 12 25.74 5.89 -25.82
CA LYS A 12 24.76 6.10 -26.90
C LYS A 12 23.97 4.84 -27.30
N ASN A 13 24.57 3.66 -27.25
CA ASN A 13 23.88 2.41 -27.59
C ASN A 13 22.97 1.91 -26.47
N LYS A 14 23.33 2.15 -25.20
CA LYS A 14 22.48 1.83 -24.05
C LYS A 14 21.24 2.73 -24.02
N LEU A 15 21.44 4.03 -24.23
CA LEU A 15 20.36 5.01 -24.38
C LEU A 15 19.48 4.69 -25.61
N ARG A 16 20.05 4.39 -26.79
CA ARG A 16 19.24 3.99 -27.96
C ARG A 16 18.43 2.72 -27.74
N ASN A 17 18.90 1.75 -26.97
CA ASN A 17 18.14 0.54 -26.64
C ASN A 17 17.07 0.78 -25.56
N GLU A 18 17.28 1.70 -24.61
CA GLU A 18 16.24 2.14 -23.66
C GLU A 18 15.11 2.91 -24.37
N PHE A 19 15.43 3.73 -25.38
CA PHE A 19 14.44 4.42 -26.21
C PHE A 19 13.84 3.57 -27.35
N ALA A 20 14.39 2.37 -27.61
CA ALA A 20 13.91 1.45 -28.65
C ALA A 20 13.23 0.19 -28.07
N ALA A 21 13.24 0.01 -26.76
CA ALA A 21 12.40 -1.00 -26.13
C ALA A 21 10.93 -0.62 -26.39
N PRO A 22 10.10 -1.53 -26.91
CA PRO A 22 8.67 -1.26 -27.00
C PRO A 22 8.18 -0.85 -25.60
N LEU A 23 7.42 0.23 -25.54
CA LEU A 23 6.76 0.64 -24.30
C LEU A 23 6.04 -0.59 -23.72
N PRO A 24 6.16 -0.84 -22.41
CA PRO A 24 5.52 -2.00 -21.80
C PRO A 24 4.03 -1.99 -22.17
N THR A 25 3.53 -3.16 -22.56
CA THR A 25 2.14 -3.34 -22.99
C THR A 25 1.17 -3.48 -21.81
N SER A 26 1.72 -3.58 -20.59
CA SER A 26 0.98 -3.70 -19.34
C SER A 26 1.74 -3.03 -18.20
N LEU A 27 1.02 -2.66 -17.16
CA LEU A 27 1.62 -2.15 -15.93
C LEU A 27 2.51 -3.23 -15.28
N PRO A 28 3.71 -2.90 -14.79
CA PRO A 28 4.59 -3.86 -14.16
C PRO A 28 4.09 -4.21 -12.75
N ALA A 29 3.95 -5.50 -12.47
CA ALA A 29 3.51 -6.01 -11.17
C ALA A 29 4.07 -7.42 -10.90
N PRO A 30 4.43 -7.73 -9.65
CA PRO A 30 4.84 -9.07 -9.26
C PRO A 30 3.66 -10.05 -9.29
N LEU A 31 3.96 -11.34 -9.30
CA LEU A 31 3.00 -12.45 -9.20
C LEU A 31 1.94 -12.54 -10.30
N GLY A 32 2.08 -11.77 -11.40
CA GLY A 32 1.10 -11.73 -12.47
C GLY A 32 -0.19 -10.96 -12.13
N LEU A 33 -0.18 -10.20 -11.03
CA LEU A 33 -1.28 -9.30 -10.67
C LEU A 33 -1.40 -8.18 -11.71
N ARG A 34 -2.63 -7.87 -12.10
CA ARG A 34 -2.96 -6.85 -13.08
C ARG A 34 -4.42 -6.43 -12.92
N ILE A 35 -4.79 -5.27 -13.45
CA ILE A 35 -6.19 -4.86 -13.54
C ILE A 35 -6.98 -5.93 -14.33
N GLY A 36 -8.13 -6.30 -13.78
CA GLY A 36 -8.99 -7.40 -14.23
C GLY A 36 -8.60 -8.80 -13.74
N ALA A 37 -7.52 -8.96 -12.97
CA ALA A 37 -7.19 -10.24 -12.35
C ALA A 37 -8.15 -10.57 -11.20
N SER A 38 -8.41 -11.85 -11.00
CA SER A 38 -9.22 -12.36 -9.90
C SER A 38 -8.31 -12.96 -8.83
N VAL A 39 -8.46 -12.53 -7.58
CA VAL A 39 -7.63 -12.97 -6.45
C VAL A 39 -8.51 -13.65 -5.41
N GLU A 40 -8.30 -14.95 -5.24
CA GLU A 40 -8.91 -15.75 -4.18
C GLU A 40 -8.01 -15.76 -2.95
N PHE A 41 -8.61 -15.62 -1.76
CA PHE A 41 -7.91 -15.67 -0.48
C PHE A 41 -8.34 -16.87 0.35
N ASP A 42 -7.39 -17.70 0.76
CA ASP A 42 -7.62 -18.71 1.80
C ASP A 42 -7.49 -18.06 3.19
N LEU A 43 -8.63 -17.60 3.71
CA LEU A 43 -8.72 -16.96 5.03
C LEU A 43 -9.20 -17.94 6.12
N LEU A 44 -9.30 -19.24 5.84
CA LEU A 44 -9.73 -20.25 6.83
C LEU A 44 -8.92 -20.18 8.14
N PRO A 45 -7.58 -20.01 8.12
CA PRO A 45 -6.80 -19.92 9.36
C PRO A 45 -7.11 -18.69 10.21
N ILE A 46 -7.79 -17.68 9.65
CA ILE A 46 -8.09 -16.40 10.30
C ILE A 46 -9.55 -16.38 10.79
N ARG A 47 -10.44 -17.11 10.11
CA ARG A 47 -11.87 -17.23 10.46
C ARG A 47 -12.12 -17.71 11.88
N MET A 48 -11.24 -18.54 12.44
CA MET A 48 -11.35 -19.01 13.83
C MET A 48 -11.34 -17.85 14.85
N HIS A 49 -10.71 -16.73 14.51
CA HIS A 49 -10.60 -15.53 15.35
C HIS A 49 -11.35 -14.33 14.75
N GLN A 50 -12.30 -14.56 13.83
CA GLN A 50 -12.97 -13.48 13.10
C GLN A 50 -13.60 -12.41 14.02
N ASP A 51 -14.19 -12.84 15.15
CA ASP A 51 -14.86 -11.95 16.10
C ASP A 51 -13.86 -11.07 16.88
N SER A 52 -12.57 -11.40 16.83
CA SER A 52 -11.50 -10.61 17.46
C SER A 52 -11.02 -9.46 16.57
N PHE A 53 -11.19 -9.58 15.25
CA PHE A 53 -10.81 -8.54 14.28
C PHE A 53 -11.83 -7.40 14.26
N ARG A 54 -11.41 -6.20 13.82
CA ARG A 54 -12.27 -5.01 13.68
C ARG A 54 -12.92 -4.88 12.31
N PHE A 55 -12.69 -5.83 11.41
CA PHE A 55 -13.22 -5.80 10.05
C PHE A 55 -13.87 -7.13 9.71
N ALA A 56 -14.85 -7.06 8.80
CA ALA A 56 -15.36 -8.26 8.17
C ALA A 56 -14.29 -8.80 7.21
N LEU A 57 -13.83 -10.02 7.45
CA LEU A 57 -12.99 -10.72 6.48
C LEU A 57 -13.76 -10.81 5.15
N PRO A 58 -13.09 -10.66 4.00
CA PRO A 58 -13.70 -10.94 2.70
C PRO A 58 -14.42 -12.30 2.71
N ILE A 59 -15.57 -12.33 2.05
CA ILE A 59 -16.39 -13.53 1.97
C ILE A 59 -15.58 -14.62 1.28
N ALA A 60 -15.46 -15.78 1.92
CA ALA A 60 -14.79 -16.94 1.33
C ALA A 60 -15.54 -17.29 0.05
N ASP A 61 -14.80 -17.65 -0.99
CA ASP A 61 -15.32 -17.96 -2.33
C ASP A 61 -15.84 -16.75 -3.14
N GLN A 62 -15.71 -15.53 -2.63
CA GLN A 62 -15.87 -14.31 -3.43
C GLN A 62 -14.47 -13.73 -3.72
N PRO A 63 -13.93 -13.91 -4.95
CA PRO A 63 -12.64 -13.37 -5.29
C PRO A 63 -12.67 -11.84 -5.34
N MET A 64 -11.56 -11.24 -4.95
CA MET A 64 -11.29 -9.84 -5.21
C MET A 64 -10.94 -9.64 -6.69
N ILE A 65 -11.70 -8.80 -7.39
CA ILE A 65 -11.35 -8.36 -8.73
C ILE A 65 -10.51 -7.09 -8.62
N VAL A 66 -9.34 -7.08 -9.26
CA VAL A 66 -8.47 -5.90 -9.30
C VAL A 66 -9.06 -4.87 -10.26
N ALA A 67 -9.58 -3.78 -9.71
CA ALA A 67 -10.12 -2.64 -10.44
C ALA A 67 -9.06 -1.55 -10.72
N ALA A 68 -8.08 -1.38 -9.84
CA ALA A 68 -7.02 -0.39 -10.02
C ALA A 68 -5.66 -0.90 -9.51
N GLN A 69 -4.58 -0.32 -10.04
CA GLN A 69 -3.21 -0.64 -9.65
C GLN A 69 -2.46 0.63 -9.26
N GLY A 70 -2.02 0.66 -8.01
CA GLY A 70 -1.21 1.70 -7.40
C GLY A 70 0.26 1.29 -7.22
N ARG A 71 1.15 2.27 -7.26
CA ARG A 71 2.58 2.08 -7.00
C ARG A 71 3.22 3.34 -6.43
N PHE A 72 4.12 3.13 -5.48
CA PHE A 72 5.10 4.12 -5.06
C PHE A 72 6.41 3.44 -4.63
N GLU A 73 7.47 4.23 -4.57
CA GLU A 73 8.76 3.79 -4.08
C GLU A 73 8.98 4.46 -2.72
N LEU A 74 9.41 3.65 -1.77
CA LEU A 74 10.02 4.13 -0.53
C LEU A 74 11.54 4.20 -0.76
N ASP A 75 12.28 4.55 0.28
CA ASP A 75 13.74 4.60 0.20
C ASP A 75 14.36 3.19 0.00
N GLU A 76 15.63 3.17 -0.42
CA GLU A 76 16.46 1.94 -0.50
C GLU A 76 15.98 0.85 -1.48
N GLY A 77 15.25 1.25 -2.53
CA GLY A 77 14.79 0.33 -3.57
C GLY A 77 13.65 -0.59 -3.11
N VAL A 78 12.98 -0.22 -2.01
CA VAL A 78 11.71 -0.80 -1.59
C VAL A 78 10.59 -0.17 -2.43
N ARG A 79 9.76 -1.04 -3.00
CA ARG A 79 8.62 -0.63 -3.81
C ARG A 79 7.36 -1.26 -3.29
N ILE A 80 6.35 -0.43 -3.14
CA ILE A 80 5.01 -0.84 -2.76
C ILE A 80 4.16 -0.94 -4.03
N HIS A 81 3.54 -2.09 -4.23
CA HIS A 81 2.49 -2.29 -5.21
C HIS A 81 1.17 -2.45 -4.47
N ARG A 82 0.13 -1.73 -4.90
CA ARG A 82 -1.22 -1.82 -4.35
C ARG A 82 -2.19 -2.20 -5.45
N PHE A 83 -3.09 -3.10 -5.14
CA PHE A 83 -4.16 -3.54 -6.02
C PHE A 83 -5.45 -3.30 -5.29
N TYR A 84 -6.38 -2.61 -5.94
CA TYR A 84 -7.63 -2.19 -5.33
C TYR A 84 -8.80 -2.89 -5.98
N SER A 85 -9.83 -3.21 -5.20
CA SER A 85 -11.15 -3.59 -5.71
C SER A 85 -12.05 -2.37 -5.85
N GLU A 86 -13.20 -2.53 -6.49
CA GLU A 86 -14.23 -1.48 -6.52
C GLU A 86 -14.74 -1.10 -5.12
N GLU A 87 -14.71 -2.05 -4.17
CA GLU A 87 -15.08 -1.83 -2.77
C GLU A 87 -13.92 -1.30 -1.92
N SER A 88 -12.82 -0.84 -2.56
CA SER A 88 -11.64 -0.28 -1.89
C SER A 88 -10.87 -1.23 -0.96
N THR A 89 -11.16 -2.54 -0.98
CA THR A 89 -10.21 -3.54 -0.44
C THR A 89 -8.90 -3.43 -1.19
N MET A 90 -7.80 -3.38 -0.45
CA MET A 90 -6.45 -3.13 -0.96
C MET A 90 -5.55 -4.32 -0.62
N LEU A 91 -5.00 -4.95 -1.65
CA LEU A 91 -3.91 -5.90 -1.52
C LEU A 91 -2.59 -5.16 -1.74
N GLN A 92 -1.73 -5.13 -0.73
CA GLN A 92 -0.43 -4.46 -0.75
C GLN A 92 0.70 -5.48 -0.78
N LEU A 93 1.65 -5.29 -1.70
CA LEU A 93 2.88 -6.07 -1.80
C LEU A 93 4.07 -5.15 -1.57
N LEU A 94 4.91 -5.47 -0.59
CA LEU A 94 6.23 -4.90 -0.42
C LEU A 94 7.22 -5.73 -1.24
N THR A 95 7.96 -5.06 -2.11
CA THR A 95 8.96 -5.71 -2.96
C THR A 95 10.30 -5.02 -2.86
N ARG A 96 11.37 -5.81 -3.01
CA ARG A 96 12.74 -5.31 -3.17
C ARG A 96 13.31 -5.74 -4.51
N GLY A 97 13.97 -4.80 -5.20
CA GLY A 97 14.55 -5.02 -6.52
C GLY A 97 13.75 -4.40 -7.66
N SER A 98 13.95 -4.87 -8.90
CA SER A 98 13.37 -4.25 -10.09
C SER A 98 12.90 -5.27 -11.13
N GLY A 99 11.85 -4.90 -11.88
CA GLY A 99 11.28 -5.72 -12.95
C GLY A 99 10.62 -7.01 -12.45
N GLU A 100 10.63 -8.04 -13.28
CA GLU A 100 10.08 -9.37 -12.97
C GLU A 100 10.88 -10.14 -11.90
N LEU A 101 12.08 -9.68 -11.56
CA LEU A 101 12.94 -10.26 -10.53
C LEU A 101 12.72 -9.65 -9.13
N ALA A 102 11.72 -8.79 -8.98
CA ALA A 102 11.40 -8.18 -7.70
C ALA A 102 10.95 -9.28 -6.71
N ASN A 103 11.65 -9.38 -5.58
CA ASN A 103 11.28 -10.31 -4.52
C ASN A 103 10.10 -9.73 -3.73
N VAL A 104 9.04 -10.50 -3.55
CA VAL A 104 7.91 -10.13 -2.68
C VAL A 104 8.32 -10.49 -1.25
N GLU A 105 8.53 -9.48 -0.42
CA GLU A 105 8.94 -9.63 0.98
C GLU A 105 7.71 -9.76 1.89
N GLU A 106 6.67 -8.95 1.64
CA GLU A 106 5.46 -8.92 2.46
C GLU A 106 4.21 -8.78 1.59
N ILE A 107 3.12 -9.38 2.06
CA ILE A 107 1.80 -9.30 1.46
C ILE A 107 0.81 -8.97 2.58
N THR A 108 0.15 -7.83 2.47
CA THR A 108 -0.84 -7.39 3.46
C THR A 108 -2.16 -7.09 2.77
N LEU A 109 -3.24 -7.67 3.28
CA LEU A 109 -4.59 -7.38 2.84
C LEU A 109 -5.22 -6.36 3.78
N TYR A 110 -5.66 -5.24 3.23
CA TYR A 110 -6.31 -4.16 3.95
C TYR A 110 -7.75 -4.00 3.49
N VAL A 111 -8.65 -3.79 4.43
CA VAL A 111 -10.07 -3.51 4.20
C VAL A 111 -10.38 -2.12 4.76
N PRO A 112 -11.15 -1.28 4.04
CA PRO A 112 -11.60 0.00 4.55
C PRO A 112 -12.35 -0.17 5.88
N TYR A 113 -12.02 0.66 6.86
CA TYR A 113 -12.70 0.67 8.17
C TYR A 113 -13.51 1.95 8.35
N GLU A 114 -12.86 3.11 8.21
CA GLU A 114 -13.52 4.41 8.39
C GLU A 114 -12.85 5.47 7.53
N CYS A 115 -13.61 6.46 7.08
CA CYS A 115 -13.10 7.61 6.33
C CYS A 115 -13.64 8.89 6.95
N PHE A 116 -12.77 9.87 7.13
CA PHE A 116 -13.09 11.17 7.70
C PHE A 116 -12.79 12.28 6.69
N TYR A 117 -13.61 13.32 6.74
CA TYR A 117 -13.43 14.55 5.96
C TYR A 117 -13.30 15.74 6.92
N PRO A 118 -12.12 15.92 7.56
CA PRO A 118 -11.91 17.04 8.48
C PRO A 118 -12.13 18.38 7.78
N ASP A 119 -12.87 19.28 8.43
CA ASP A 119 -13.14 20.62 7.91
C ASP A 119 -12.34 21.68 8.66
N GLY A 120 -11.62 22.52 7.90
CA GLY A 120 -10.78 23.59 8.40
C GLY A 120 -9.49 23.14 9.12
N GLU A 121 -8.58 24.10 9.27
CA GLU A 121 -7.22 23.88 9.80
C GLU A 121 -7.20 23.26 11.21
N ALA A 122 -8.17 23.64 12.06
CA ALA A 122 -8.25 23.15 13.43
C ALA A 122 -8.55 21.63 13.50
N GLN A 123 -9.41 21.11 12.61
CA GLN A 123 -9.69 19.68 12.56
C GLN A 123 -8.52 18.91 11.94
N TRP A 124 -7.93 19.45 10.87
CA TRP A 124 -6.73 18.87 10.25
C TRP A 124 -5.56 18.78 11.22
N SER A 125 -5.35 19.80 12.05
CA SER A 125 -4.29 19.81 13.07
C SER A 125 -4.46 18.69 14.11
N ARG A 126 -5.69 18.25 14.39
CA ARG A 126 -5.94 17.08 15.26
C ARG A 126 -5.53 15.77 14.62
N TRP A 127 -5.47 15.71 13.28
CA TRP A 127 -5.07 14.52 12.54
C TRP A 127 -3.58 14.52 12.23
N SER A 128 -3.10 15.49 11.44
CA SER A 128 -1.74 15.53 10.89
C SER A 128 -0.86 16.66 11.45
N GLY A 129 -1.37 17.45 12.39
CA GLY A 129 -0.58 18.47 13.09
C GLY A 129 0.45 17.86 14.05
N LEU A 130 1.32 18.71 14.61
CA LEU A 130 2.23 18.31 15.68
C LEU A 130 1.41 17.81 16.88
N ASN A 131 1.68 16.58 17.35
CA ASN A 131 0.87 15.87 18.35
C ASN A 131 -0.55 15.51 17.87
N GLY A 132 -0.78 15.46 16.56
CA GLY A 132 -2.00 14.92 15.97
C GLY A 132 -2.13 13.40 16.16
N ARG A 133 -3.29 12.86 15.79
CA ARG A 133 -3.58 11.42 15.88
C ARG A 133 -2.64 10.59 15.00
N ILE A 134 -2.41 11.04 13.76
CA ILE A 134 -1.49 10.35 12.84
C ILE A 134 -0.08 10.65 13.31
N GLY A 135 0.65 9.61 13.71
CA GLY A 135 1.99 9.74 14.28
C GLY A 135 2.05 9.71 15.80
N ALA A 136 0.93 9.68 16.52
CA ALA A 136 0.93 9.42 17.97
C ALA A 136 1.46 8.00 18.28
N PRO A 137 1.99 7.72 19.50
CA PRO A 137 2.43 6.37 19.90
C PRO A 137 1.32 5.33 19.91
N GLU A 138 0.08 5.78 20.17
CA GLU A 138 -1.11 4.95 20.18
C GLU A 138 -2.19 5.59 19.32
N PHE A 139 -2.97 4.76 18.63
CA PHE A 139 -4.17 5.17 17.93
C PHE A 139 -5.38 4.46 18.53
N ARG A 140 -6.33 5.23 19.06
CA ARG A 140 -7.56 4.72 19.65
C ARG A 140 -8.75 4.94 18.69
N LEU A 141 -9.48 3.85 18.42
CA LEU A 141 -10.75 3.85 17.70
C LEU A 141 -11.89 4.32 18.60
N THR A 142 -13.03 4.65 17.99
CA THR A 142 -14.24 5.11 18.69
C THR A 142 -14.83 4.07 19.64
N ASP A 143 -14.66 2.78 19.34
CA ASP A 143 -15.09 1.65 20.17
C ASP A 143 -14.15 1.36 21.37
N GLY A 144 -13.07 2.14 21.52
CA GLY A 144 -12.06 1.98 22.58
C GLY A 144 -10.89 1.07 22.21
N THR A 145 -10.94 0.37 21.08
CA THR A 145 -9.82 -0.44 20.59
C THR A 145 -8.60 0.44 20.38
N THR A 146 -7.45 0.00 20.88
CA THR A 146 -6.19 0.74 20.80
C THR A 146 -5.15 -0.07 20.02
N TYR A 147 -4.44 0.61 19.12
CA TYR A 147 -3.31 0.09 18.37
C TYR A 147 -2.05 0.85 18.76
N THR A 148 -0.91 0.17 18.78
CA THR A 148 0.40 0.77 19.05
C THR A 148 1.12 1.03 17.73
N ARG A 149 1.84 2.16 17.64
CA ARG A 149 2.58 2.53 16.45
C ARG A 149 3.69 1.52 16.17
N ILE A 150 3.77 1.03 14.94
CA ILE A 150 4.80 0.08 14.48
C ILE A 150 5.97 0.84 13.84
N TRP A 151 5.68 1.82 12.99
CA TRP A 151 6.74 2.61 12.37
C TRP A 151 7.33 3.60 13.36
N PHE A 152 8.66 3.61 13.47
CA PHE A 152 9.38 4.43 14.47
C PHE A 152 8.90 4.13 15.89
N ASP A 153 8.71 2.86 16.23
CA ASP A 153 8.26 2.37 17.55
C ASP A 153 9.25 2.70 18.69
N ASN A 154 10.52 2.90 18.36
CA ASN A 154 11.58 3.30 19.27
C ASN A 154 11.55 4.80 19.67
N GLU A 155 10.80 5.63 18.94
CA GLU A 155 10.74 7.08 19.18
C GLU A 155 9.63 7.45 20.17
N PRO A 156 9.92 8.20 21.25
CA PRO A 156 8.90 8.60 22.20
C PRO A 156 7.98 9.69 21.63
N GLY A 157 6.71 9.67 22.00
CA GLY A 157 5.76 10.74 21.64
C GLY A 157 5.40 10.74 20.16
N TRP A 158 4.97 11.90 19.66
CA TRP A 158 4.52 12.02 18.26
C TRP A 158 5.70 12.01 17.29
N VAL A 159 5.55 11.30 16.17
CA VAL A 159 6.51 11.29 15.07
C VAL A 159 5.84 11.67 13.75
N ARG A 160 6.62 12.25 12.83
CA ARG A 160 6.12 12.66 11.52
C ARG A 160 5.68 11.42 10.71
N PRO A 161 4.46 11.42 10.13
CA PRO A 161 4.02 10.37 9.21
C PRO A 161 4.91 10.26 7.97
N VAL A 162 5.01 9.05 7.43
CA VAL A 162 5.76 8.80 6.19
C VAL A 162 4.97 9.41 5.05
N ARG A 163 5.62 10.31 4.29
CA ARG A 163 4.99 11.00 3.17
C ARG A 163 5.49 10.44 1.85
N TYR A 164 4.57 10.05 0.98
CA TYR A 164 4.88 9.55 -0.36
C TYR A 164 3.79 9.97 -1.35
N THR A 165 4.05 9.76 -2.65
CA THR A 165 3.05 10.00 -3.70
C THR A 165 2.82 8.72 -4.47
N GLU A 166 1.60 8.20 -4.35
CA GLU A 166 1.15 7.03 -5.07
C GLU A 166 0.68 7.41 -6.47
N THR A 167 1.12 6.65 -7.47
CA THR A 167 0.58 6.72 -8.83
C THR A 167 -0.39 5.57 -9.01
N VAL A 168 -1.66 5.88 -9.26
CA VAL A 168 -2.74 4.90 -9.41
C VAL A 168 -3.26 4.91 -10.84
N HIS A 169 -3.33 3.73 -11.45
CA HIS A 169 -3.92 3.50 -12.75
C HIS A 169 -5.25 2.77 -12.57
N ASP A 170 -6.30 3.29 -13.22
CA ASP A 170 -7.63 2.66 -13.26
C ASP A 170 -7.84 1.87 -14.56
N GLU A 171 -6.92 1.99 -15.53
CA GLU A 171 -6.93 1.25 -16.79
C GLU A 171 -5.67 0.38 -16.97
N PRO A 172 -5.76 -0.80 -17.61
CA PRO A 172 -4.61 -1.68 -17.84
C PRO A 172 -3.53 -1.09 -18.77
N ASP A 173 -3.90 -0.16 -19.66
CA ASP A 173 -2.96 0.48 -20.58
C ASP A 173 -2.10 1.49 -19.80
N PRO A 174 -0.76 1.29 -19.73
CA PRO A 174 0.13 2.22 -19.03
C PRO A 174 0.18 3.64 -19.64
N ARG A 175 -0.42 3.84 -20.82
CA ARG A 175 -0.52 5.15 -21.49
C ARG A 175 -1.76 5.92 -21.07
N SER A 176 -2.74 5.27 -20.44
CA SER A 176 -3.92 5.93 -19.91
C SER A 176 -3.54 6.86 -18.75
N ALA A 177 -4.38 7.87 -18.53
CA ALA A 177 -4.16 8.82 -17.45
C ALA A 177 -4.08 8.10 -16.10
N SER A 178 -3.13 8.50 -15.26
CA SER A 178 -3.02 8.04 -13.89
C SER A 178 -3.30 9.15 -12.90
N ARG A 179 -3.83 8.79 -11.74
CA ARG A 179 -4.04 9.68 -10.62
C ARG A 179 -2.78 9.72 -9.76
N ARG A 180 -2.52 10.87 -9.14
CA ARG A 180 -1.42 11.06 -8.20
C ARG A 180 -2.00 11.42 -6.84
N ILE A 181 -1.85 10.52 -5.88
CA ILE A 181 -2.38 10.70 -4.54
C ILE A 181 -1.21 10.97 -3.61
N VAL A 182 -1.19 12.15 -3.00
CA VAL A 182 -0.20 12.46 -1.96
C VAL A 182 -0.72 11.88 -0.65
N GLN A 183 0.09 11.06 0.00
CA GLN A 183 -0.28 10.38 1.24
C GLN A 183 0.71 10.69 2.35
N GLU A 184 0.17 10.90 3.56
CA GLU A 184 0.91 10.96 4.82
C GLU A 184 0.37 9.84 5.72
N ALA A 185 1.13 8.76 5.86
CA ALA A 185 0.66 7.53 6.46
C ALA A 185 1.46 7.12 7.71
N MET A 186 0.79 6.42 8.61
CA MET A 186 1.41 5.78 9.76
C MET A 186 0.81 4.39 9.98
N LEU A 187 1.67 3.39 10.20
CA LEU A 187 1.27 2.03 10.50
C LEU A 187 1.22 1.79 12.01
N TYR A 188 0.11 1.22 12.45
CA TYR A 188 -0.12 0.76 13.80
C TYR A 188 -0.46 -0.73 13.79
N GLY A 189 -0.32 -1.39 14.93
CA GLY A 189 -0.77 -2.76 15.10
C GLY A 189 -1.20 -3.09 16.51
N ARG A 190 -1.93 -4.20 16.62
CA ARG A 190 -2.26 -4.83 17.89
C ARG A 190 -2.18 -6.35 17.73
N HIS A 191 -1.92 -7.02 18.83
CA HIS A 191 -1.99 -8.47 18.87
C HIS A 191 -3.44 -8.93 19.01
N ILE A 192 -3.80 -10.03 18.35
CA ILE A 192 -5.12 -10.64 18.49
C ILE A 192 -5.07 -11.65 19.64
N THR A 193 -5.97 -11.50 20.62
CA THR A 193 -6.05 -12.41 21.77
C THR A 193 -6.24 -13.86 21.29
N ASP A 194 -5.49 -14.78 21.89
CA ASP A 194 -5.50 -16.22 21.58
C ASP A 194 -5.08 -16.57 20.15
N SER A 195 -4.33 -15.70 19.47
CA SER A 195 -3.83 -15.90 18.10
C SER A 195 -2.41 -15.36 17.96
N GLU A 196 -1.54 -16.05 17.24
CA GLU A 196 -0.20 -15.54 16.89
C GLU A 196 -0.25 -14.39 15.85
N ARG A 197 -1.44 -13.99 15.41
CA ARG A 197 -1.62 -12.98 14.36
C ARG A 197 -1.69 -11.56 14.93
N ALA A 198 -1.14 -10.62 14.17
CA ALA A 198 -1.36 -9.20 14.37
C ALA A 198 -2.50 -8.71 13.49
N GLU A 199 -3.15 -7.65 13.94
CA GLU A 199 -4.01 -6.82 13.10
C GLU A 199 -3.39 -5.43 12.99
N TYR A 200 -3.32 -4.93 11.77
CA TYR A 200 -2.75 -3.64 11.43
C TYR A 200 -3.83 -2.59 11.26
N LEU A 201 -3.48 -1.35 11.58
CA LEU A 201 -4.25 -0.18 11.25
C LEU A 201 -3.35 0.78 10.49
N LEU A 202 -3.62 0.94 9.20
CA LEU A 202 -2.98 1.95 8.36
C LEU A 202 -3.84 3.21 8.42
N VAL A 203 -3.30 4.28 9.00
CA VAL A 203 -3.96 5.58 9.08
C VAL A 203 -3.30 6.52 8.11
N THR A 204 -4.06 7.02 7.13
CA THR A 204 -3.51 7.82 6.04
C THR A 204 -4.29 9.10 5.86
N ARG A 205 -3.59 10.24 5.84
CA ARG A 205 -4.12 11.46 5.21
C ARG A 205 -3.85 11.36 3.72
N GLU A 206 -4.89 11.49 2.91
CA GLU A 206 -4.81 11.40 1.46
C GLU A 206 -5.22 12.72 0.85
N GLU A 207 -4.50 13.18 -0.16
CA GLU A 207 -4.78 14.39 -0.91
C GLU A 207 -4.72 14.09 -2.42
N THR A 208 -5.84 14.31 -3.11
CA THR A 208 -5.99 14.12 -4.56
C THR A 208 -6.94 15.18 -5.10
N ASP A 209 -6.63 15.74 -6.27
CA ASP A 209 -7.49 16.71 -6.99
C ASP A 209 -7.96 17.91 -6.14
N GLY A 210 -7.16 18.32 -5.15
CA GLY A 210 -7.46 19.44 -4.25
C GLY A 210 -8.38 19.09 -3.08
N GLU A 211 -8.83 17.85 -2.99
CA GLU A 211 -9.57 17.31 -1.86
C GLU A 211 -8.66 16.51 -0.94
N ALA A 212 -8.96 16.53 0.36
CA ALA A 212 -8.22 15.76 1.35
C ALA A 212 -9.17 15.00 2.27
N SER A 213 -8.76 13.79 2.65
CA SER A 213 -9.48 12.93 3.60
C SER A 213 -8.50 12.23 4.53
N VAL A 214 -9.04 11.57 5.56
CA VAL A 214 -8.29 10.62 6.37
C VAL A 214 -8.94 9.26 6.26
N SER A 215 -8.21 8.28 5.73
CA SER A 215 -8.63 6.89 5.61
C SER A 215 -8.01 6.04 6.72
N LEU A 216 -8.82 5.17 7.31
CA LEU A 216 -8.40 4.10 8.21
C LEU A 216 -8.66 2.79 7.49
N MET A 217 -7.61 2.00 7.29
CA MET A 217 -7.72 0.64 6.77
C MET A 217 -7.19 -0.34 7.79
N VAL A 218 -7.95 -1.41 8.04
CA VAL A 218 -7.54 -2.49 8.92
C VAL A 218 -7.01 -3.63 8.07
N GLY A 219 -5.90 -4.25 8.48
CA GLY A 219 -5.24 -5.26 7.66
C GLY A 219 -4.63 -6.42 8.42
N ILE A 220 -4.29 -7.44 7.64
CA ILE A 220 -3.68 -8.70 8.07
C ILE A 220 -2.59 -9.10 7.09
N ASP A 221 -1.53 -9.71 7.59
CA ASP A 221 -0.54 -10.33 6.72
C ASP A 221 -1.06 -11.65 6.15
N LEU A 222 -0.71 -11.88 4.89
CA LEU A 222 -1.01 -13.09 4.17
C LEU A 222 0.27 -13.81 3.78
N ASP A 223 0.28 -15.13 3.98
CA ASP A 223 1.27 -15.97 3.33
C ASP A 223 1.01 -16.01 1.83
N ARG A 224 2.07 -16.12 1.02
CA ARG A 224 1.94 -16.26 -0.44
C ARG A 224 1.03 -17.43 -0.83
N SER A 225 1.06 -18.53 -0.07
CA SER A 225 0.22 -19.71 -0.29
C SER A 225 -1.26 -19.48 0.00
N ALA A 226 -1.61 -18.46 0.78
CA ALA A 226 -2.99 -18.08 1.07
C ALA A 226 -3.64 -17.31 -0.09
N MET A 227 -2.92 -17.12 -1.21
CA MET A 227 -3.42 -16.41 -2.39
C MET A 227 -3.35 -17.25 -3.66
N LYS A 228 -4.43 -17.21 -4.41
CA LYS A 228 -4.51 -17.76 -5.76
C LYS A 228 -4.98 -16.70 -6.73
N ILE A 229 -4.21 -16.49 -7.80
CA ILE A 229 -4.46 -15.47 -8.82
C ILE A 229 -4.92 -16.20 -10.08
N LEU A 230 -6.04 -15.75 -10.64
CA LEU A 230 -6.72 -16.29 -11.82
C LEU A 230 -6.80 -15.26 -12.94
#